data_AF-A0A1Y0MSG0-F1
#
_entry.id   AF-A0A1Y0MSG0-F1
#
_cell.length_a   1.000
_cell.length_b   1.000
_cell.length_c   1.000
_cell.angle_alpha   90.00
_cell.angle_beta   90.00
_cell.angle_gamma   90.00
#
_symmetry.space_group_name_H-M   'P 1'
#
loop_
_entity.id
_entity.type
_entity.pdbx_description
1 polymer ?
#
loop_
_entity_poly.entity_id
_entity_poly.type
_entity_poly.pdbx_seq_one_letter_code
_entity_poly.pdbx_strand_id
1 'polypeptide(L)' 'MHLYDGHFGGMHLIWWIIWIIFIAWIFFIPTDIPYQKTKKDSPLDILKNRFAKGEISKEEFEESKKIINSDN' A
#
# COMPACT_ATOMS: atom_id res chain seq x y z
N MET A 1 -12.21 31.61 45.73
CA MET A 1 -12.16 30.51 44.74
C MET A 1 -10.88 30.70 43.94
N HIS A 2 -9.80 30.02 44.35
CA HIS A 2 -8.49 30.10 43.69
C HIS A 2 -8.47 29.15 42.50
N LEU A 3 -8.44 29.69 41.28
CA LEU A 3 -8.38 28.96 40.01
C LEU A 3 -7.03 29.21 39.33
N TYR A 4 -5.90 28.89 39.95
CA TYR A 4 -4.61 29.02 39.28
C TYR A 4 -3.59 28.04 39.85
N ASP A 5 -3.70 26.75 39.50
CA ASP A 5 -2.62 25.78 39.68
C ASP A 5 -2.77 24.57 38.73
N GLY A 6 -2.84 24.84 37.42
CA GLY A 6 -2.97 23.80 36.39
C GLY A 6 -2.02 23.96 35.19
N HIS A 7 -1.12 24.96 35.22
CA HIS A 7 -0.36 25.34 34.03
C HIS A 7 0.81 24.39 33.69
N PHE A 8 1.34 23.63 34.65
CA PHE A 8 2.47 22.72 34.37
C PHE A 8 2.03 21.36 33.80
N GLY A 9 0.84 20.87 34.16
CA GLY A 9 0.29 19.61 33.62
C GLY A 9 -0.42 19.78 32.28
N GLY A 10 -1.10 20.90 32.06
CA GLY A 10 -1.86 21.17 30.83
C GLY A 10 -0.98 21.28 29.59
N MET A 11 0.17 21.96 29.68
CA MET A 11 1.10 22.11 28.55
C MET A 11 1.73 20.78 28.11
N HIS A 12 2.00 19.86 29.04
CA HIS A 12 2.53 18.53 28.70
C HIS A 12 1.46 17.64 28.06
N LEU A 13 0.21 17.69 28.55
CA LEU A 13 -0.90 16.94 27.96
C LEU A 13 -1.21 17.39 26.54
N ILE A 14 -1.16 18.69 26.27
CA ILE A 14 -1.34 19.25 24.91
C ILE A 14 -0.27 18.70 23.96
N TRP A 15 0.99 18.61 24.42
CA TRP A 15 2.07 18.03 23.63
C TRP A 15 1.80 16.56 23.27
N TRP A 16 1.36 15.74 24.23
CA TRP A 16 0.97 14.35 23.98
C TRP A 16 -0.22 14.20 23.03
N ILE A 17 -1.21 15.09 23.13
CA ILE A 17 -2.38 15.09 22.23
C ILE A 17 -1.95 15.36 20.78
N ILE A 18 -1.03 16.29 20.55
CA ILE A 18 -0.48 16.56 19.21
C ILE A 18 0.20 15.32 18.63
N TRP A 19 1.01 14.61 19.43
CA TRP A 19 1.65 13.36 19.01
C TRP A 19 0.66 12.26 18.65
N ILE A 20 -0.41 12.09 19.44
CA ILE A 20 -1.46 11.10 19.15
C ILE A 20 -2.18 11.43 17.84
N ILE A 21 -2.52 12.70 17.62
CA ILE A 21 -3.16 13.15 16.38
C ILE A 21 -2.24 12.91 15.17
N PHE A 22 -0.94 13.17 15.31
CA PHE A 22 0.03 12.96 14.24
C PHE A 22 0.17 11.47 13.87
N ILE A 23 0.21 10.59 14.87
CA ILE A 23 0.23 9.14 14.64
C ILE A 23 -1.07 8.68 13.97
N ALA A 24 -2.22 9.11 14.50
CA ALA A 24 -3.51 8.79 13.90
C ALA A 24 -3.59 9.26 12.44
N TRP A 25 -3.06 10.45 12.13
CA TRP A 25 -2.99 10.98 10.77
C TRP A 25 -2.13 10.13 9.85
N ILE A 26 -0.96 9.66 10.29
CA ILE A 26 -0.10 8.72 9.51
C ILE A 26 -0.86 7.44 9.17
N PHE A 27 -1.63 6.88 10.11
CA PHE A 27 -2.42 5.66 9.86
C PHE A 27 -3.68 5.91 9.02
N PHE A 28 -4.26 7.11 9.10
CA PHE A 28 -5.46 7.46 8.33
C PHE A 28 -5.16 8.00 6.94
N ILE A 29 -3.92 8.36 6.63
CA ILE A 29 -3.51 8.57 5.25
C ILE A 29 -3.69 7.21 4.56
N PRO A 30 -4.58 7.09 3.56
CA PRO A 30 -4.54 5.96 2.66
C PRO A 30 -3.23 6.11 1.92
N THR A 31 -2.18 5.55 2.50
CA THR A 31 -1.01 5.20 1.74
C THR A 31 -1.57 4.16 0.78
N ASP A 32 -1.95 4.62 -0.41
CA ASP A 32 -1.91 3.81 -1.61
C ASP A 32 -0.46 3.36 -1.71
N ILE A 33 -0.12 2.37 -0.88
CA ILE A 33 1.15 1.68 -0.86
C ILE A 33 1.16 1.02 -2.23
N PRO A 34 1.88 1.58 -3.24
CA PRO A 34 2.04 0.89 -4.51
C PRO A 34 3.02 -0.28 -4.32
N TYR A 35 3.50 -0.49 -3.09
CA TYR A 35 4.46 -1.51 -2.70
C TYR A 35 3.91 -2.94 -2.81
N GLN A 36 2.63 -3.14 -3.16
CA GLN A 36 2.15 -4.45 -3.58
C GLN A 36 2.43 -4.80 -5.06
N LYS A 37 3.25 -4.02 -5.78
CA LYS A 37 3.86 -4.49 -7.04
C LYS A 37 5.12 -5.35 -6.85
N THR A 38 5.40 -5.82 -5.63
CA THR A 38 6.43 -6.85 -5.38
C THR A 38 5.82 -8.23 -5.09
N LYS A 39 4.53 -8.46 -5.40
CA LYS A 39 4.09 -9.83 -5.62
C LYS A 39 4.87 -10.29 -6.84
N LYS A 40 5.90 -11.12 -6.61
CA LYS A 40 6.65 -11.90 -7.60
C LYS A 40 5.83 -11.96 -8.87
N ASP A 41 6.22 -11.20 -9.90
CA ASP A 41 5.44 -11.15 -11.14
C ASP A 41 5.17 -12.59 -11.54
N SER A 42 3.91 -13.00 -11.44
CA SER A 42 3.54 -14.36 -11.80
C SER A 42 3.95 -14.53 -13.25
N PRO A 43 4.34 -15.74 -13.70
CA PRO A 43 4.57 -15.98 -15.13
C PRO A 43 3.42 -15.43 -16.01
N LEU A 44 2.18 -15.40 -15.47
CA LEU A 44 1.02 -14.76 -16.09
C LEU A 44 1.11 -13.22 -16.21
N ASP A 45 1.67 -12.50 -15.25
CA ASP A 45 1.83 -11.04 -15.29
C ASP A 45 2.91 -10.63 -16.30
N ILE A 46 3.99 -11.39 -16.38
CA ILE A 46 5.02 -11.22 -17.42
C ILE A 46 4.39 -11.42 -18.80
N LEU A 47 3.62 -12.49 -18.98
CA LEU A 47 2.92 -12.79 -20.24
C LEU A 47 1.94 -11.68 -20.64
N LYS A 48 1.13 -11.18 -19.70
CA LYS A 48 0.22 -10.04 -19.92
C LYS A 48 0.96 -8.77 -20.33
N ASN A 49 2.09 -8.48 -19.69
CA ASN A 49 2.90 -7.30 -20.02
C ASN A 49 3.43 -7.36 -21.46
N ARG A 50 3.87 -8.53 -21.92
CA ARG A 50 4.34 -8.74 -23.30
C ARG A 50 3.21 -8.64 -24.32
N PHE A 51 2.03 -9.16 -24.00
CA PHE A 51 0.84 -8.99 -24.83
C PHE A 51 0.41 -7.52 -24.94
N ALA A 52 0.42 -6.78 -23.82
CA ALA A 52 0.09 -5.35 -23.81
C ALA A 52 1.10 -4.50 -24.60
N LYS A 53 2.37 -4.92 -24.66
CA LYS A 53 3.40 -4.32 -25.50
C LYS A 53 3.26 -4.68 -26.99
N GLY A 54 2.41 -5.64 -27.33
CA GLY A 54 2.28 -6.17 -28.70
C GLY A 54 3.47 -7.04 -29.13
N GLU A 55 4.27 -7.53 -28.19
CA GLU A 55 5.41 -8.41 -28.48
C GLU A 55 4.98 -9.85 -28.84
N ILE A 56 3.76 -10.24 -28.46
CA ILE A 56 3.18 -11.56 -28.71
C ILE A 56 1.76 -11.44 -29.28
N SER A 57 1.37 -12.39 -30.12
CA SER A 57 0.03 -12.46 -30.67
C SER A 57 -0.98 -12.99 -29.64
N LYS A 58 -2.27 -12.83 -29.92
CA LYS A 58 -3.36 -13.38 -29.09
C LYS A 58 -3.28 -14.91 -28.99
N GLU A 59 -2.81 -15.57 -30.03
CA GLU A 59 -2.71 -17.03 -30.11
C GLU A 59 -1.60 -17.53 -29.18
N GLU A 60 -0.43 -16.91 -29.26
CA GLU A 60 0.73 -17.22 -28.41
C GLU A 60 0.44 -16.95 -26.92
N PHE A 61 -0.34 -15.89 -26.65
CA PHE A 61 -0.80 -15.57 -25.29
C PHE A 61 -1.70 -16.67 -24.71
N GLU A 62 -2.69 -17.15 -25.47
CA GLU A 62 -3.61 -18.19 -25.00
C GLU A 62 -2.93 -19.54 -24.82
N GLU A 63 -1.97 -19.89 -25.67
CA GLU A 63 -1.17 -21.12 -25.51
C GLU A 63 -0.30 -21.06 -24.26
N SER A 64 0.47 -19.97 -24.09
CA SER A 64 1.33 -19.77 -22.92
C SER A 64 0.55 -19.75 -21.61
N LYS A 65 -0.65 -19.14 -21.62
CA LYS A 65 -1.54 -19.09 -20.46
C LYS A 65 -2.05 -20.48 -20.06
N LYS A 66 -2.30 -21.37 -21.02
CA LYS A 66 -2.73 -22.75 -20.72
C LYS A 66 -1.61 -23.57 -20.11
N ILE A 67 -0.39 -23.43 -20.64
CA ILE A 67 0.81 -24.12 -20.11
C ILE A 67 1.06 -23.70 -18.66
N ILE A 68 1.11 -22.39 -18.39
CA ILE A 68 1.38 -21.85 -17.05
C ILE A 68 0.32 -22.27 -16.01
N ASN A 69 -0.95 -22.38 -16.40
CA ASN A 69 -2.01 -22.84 -15.48
C ASN A 69 -2.06 -24.36 -15.30
N SER A 70 -1.42 -25.14 -16.19
CA SER A 70 -1.38 -26.60 -16.10
C SER A 70 -0.25 -27.12 -15.22
N ASP A 71 0.79 -26.31 -14.98
CA ASP A 71 1.99 -26.67 -14.21
C ASP A 71 1.92 -26.26 -12.72
N ASN A 72 0.74 -25.90 -12.22
CA ASN A 72 0.51 -25.44 -10.84
C ASN A 72 -0.63 -26.23 -10.18
#